data_AF-A0A353NG56-F1
#
_entry.id   AF-A0A353NG56-F1
#
_cell.length_a   1.000
_cell.length_b   1.000
_cell.length_c   1.000
_cell.angle_alpha   90.00
_cell.angle_beta   90.00
_cell.angle_gamma   90.00
#
_symmetry.space_group_name_H-M   'P 1'
#
loop_
_entity.id
_entity.type
_entity.pdbx_description
1 polymer ?
#
loop_
_entity_poly.entity_id
_entity_poly.type
_entity_poly.pdbx_seq_one_letter_code
_entity_poly.pdbx_strand_id
1 'polypeptide(L)' 'MILRVTPAGKKIFRLKAWSRSLKKTEQIVLGPFPDIGVQDARDRLIECSANGC' A
#
# COMPACT_ATOMS: atom_id res chain seq x y z
N MET A 1 3.02 -1.63 5.79
CA MET A 1 1.99 -0.66 5.36
C MET A 1 2.21 0.67 6.06
N ILE A 2 2.10 1.78 5.34
CA ILE A 2 2.18 3.16 5.87
C ILE A 2 0.98 3.96 5.41
N LEU A 3 0.45 4.85 6.25
CA LEU A 3 -0.55 5.85 5.85
C LEU A 3 0.17 7.15 5.49
N ARG A 4 0.10 7.55 4.22
CA ARG A 4 0.69 8.80 3.75
C ARG A 4 -0.36 9.89 3.70
N VAL A 5 -0.08 11.02 4.34
CA VAL A 5 -0.88 12.24 4.21
C VAL A 5 -0.22 13.13 3.15
N THR A 6 -0.97 13.56 2.14
CA THR A 6 -0.47 14.49 1.12
C THR A 6 -0.59 15.93 1.61
N PRO A 7 0.12 16.89 1.00
CA PRO A 7 -0.04 18.31 1.34
C PRO A 7 -1.48 18.82 1.18
N ALA A 8 -2.26 18.20 0.30
CA ALA A 8 -3.70 18.48 0.12
C ALA A 8 -4.60 17.79 1.18
N GLY A 9 -4.02 17.18 2.22
CA GLY A 9 -4.74 16.50 3.30
C GLY A 9 -5.27 15.10 2.95
N LYS A 10 -5.07 14.61 1.72
CA LYS A 10 -5.53 13.26 1.32
C LYS A 10 -4.71 12.19 2.03
N LYS A 11 -5.37 11.17 2.55
CA LYS A 11 -4.73 10.05 3.27
C LYS A 11 -4.76 8.81 2.39
N ILE A 12 -3.61 8.17 2.17
CA ILE A 12 -3.49 7.02 1.28
C ILE A 12 -2.63 5.94 1.92
N PHE A 13 -3.17 4.73 2.05
CA PHE A 13 -2.41 3.56 2.45
C PHE A 13 -1.46 3.12 1.34
N ARG A 14 -0.20 2.93 1.68
CA ARG A 14 0.84 2.45 0.75
C ARG A 14 1.66 1.33 1.39
N LEU A 15 2.23 0.50 0.53
CA LEU A 15 3.23 -0.50 0.86
C LEU A 15 4.53 -0.18 0.13
N LYS A 16 5.67 -0.38 0.81
CA LYS A 16 6.97 -0.48 0.15
C LYS A 16 7.32 -1.97 0.07
N ALA A 17 7.51 -2.48 -1.13
CA ALA A 17 7.89 -3.87 -1.39
C ALA A 17 9.11 -3.91 -2.31
N TRP A 18 9.93 -4.96 -2.22
CA TRP A 18 11.07 -5.14 -3.11
C TRP A 18 10.65 -6.01 -4.29
N SER A 19 10.63 -5.42 -5.48
CA SER A 19 10.31 -6.13 -6.71
C SER A 19 11.53 -6.87 -7.23
N ARG A 20 11.47 -8.21 -7.22
CA ARG A 20 12.54 -9.06 -7.76
C ARG A 20 12.71 -8.88 -9.26
N SER A 21 11.60 -8.73 -9.99
CA SER A 21 11.59 -8.55 -11.45
C SER A 21 12.25 -7.23 -11.86
N LEU A 22 11.98 -6.16 -11.12
CA LEU A 22 12.51 -4.83 -11.43
C LEU A 22 13.80 -4.49 -10.66
N LYS A 23 14.27 -5.38 -9.78
CA LYS A 23 15.43 -5.20 -8.89
C LYS A 23 15.44 -3.84 -8.17
N LYS A 24 14.27 -3.39 -7.73
CA LYS A 24 14.09 -2.10 -7.05
C LYS A 24 12.95 -2.16 -6.04
N THR A 25 12.98 -1.23 -5.09
CA THR A 25 11.85 -1.02 -4.16
C THR A 25 10.72 -0.30 -4.88
N GLU A 26 9.54 -0.89 -4.85
CA GLU A 26 8.31 -0.31 -5.39
C GLU A 26 7.41 0.22 -4.27
N GLN A 27 6.62 1.24 -4.62
CA GLN A 27 5.55 1.74 -3.77
C GLN A 27 4.22 1.35 -4.37
N ILE A 28 3.48 0.50 -3.66
CA ILE A 28 2.17 0.01 -4.08
C ILE A 28 1.10 0.76 -3.30
N VAL A 29 0.09 1.24 -3.99
CA VAL A 29 -1.05 1.92 -3.38
C VAL A 29 -2.08 0.88 -2.96
N LEU A 30 -2.37 0.81 -1.66
CA LEU A 30 -3.38 -0.08 -1.12
C LEU A 30 -4.78 0.56 -1.20
N GLY A 31 -4.84 1.90 -1.12
CA GLY A 31 -6.05 2.70 -1.39
C GLY A 31 -6.19 3.95 -0.51
N PRO A 32 -7.20 4.80 -0.74
CA PRO A 32 -7.44 6.04 0.00
C PRO A 32 -8.21 5.81 1.31
N PHE A 33 -7.84 6.54 2.38
CA PHE A 33 -8.60 6.61 3.63
C PHE A 33 -9.49 7.87 3.61
N PRO A 34 -10.74 7.81 4.11
CA PRO A 34 -11.37 6.68 4.81
C PRO A 34 -12.09 5.67 3.90
N ASP A 35 -12.08 5.87 2.57
CA ASP A 35 -12.82 5.03 1.63
C ASP A 35 -12.49 3.54 1.74
N ILE A 36 -11.24 3.20 2.07
CA ILE A 36 -10.85 1.88 2.56
C ILE A 36 -10.49 1.93 4.05
N GLY A 37 -11.01 0.98 4.81
CA GLY A 37 -10.71 0.83 6.23
C GLY A 37 -9.28 0.39 6.48
N VAL A 38 -8.82 0.54 7.72
CA VAL A 38 -7.50 0.02 8.14
C VAL A 38 -7.44 -1.51 7.96
N GLN A 39 -8.55 -2.21 8.21
CA GLN A 39 -8.60 -3.66 8.06
C GLN A 39 -8.55 -4.07 6.58
N ASP A 40 -9.36 -3.45 5.71
CA ASP A 40 -9.29 -3.69 4.26
C ASP A 40 -7.89 -3.43 3.70
N ALA A 41 -7.22 -2.38 4.19
CA ALA A 41 -5.85 -2.07 3.79
C ALA A 41 -4.85 -3.16 4.22
N ARG A 42 -5.08 -3.80 5.38
CA ARG A 42 -4.28 -4.95 5.85
C ARG A 42 -4.58 -6.21 5.06
N ASP A 43 -5.83 -6.45 4.71
CA ASP A 43 -6.20 -7.64 3.93
C ASP A 43 -5.59 -7.54 2.52
N ARG A 44 -5.63 -6.36 1.90
CA ARG A 44 -4.93 -6.07 0.64
C ARG A 44 -3.42 -6.22 0.76
N LEU A 45 -2.83 -5.86 1.90
CA LEU A 45 -1.41 -6.07 2.17
C LEU A 45 -1.05 -7.57 2.17
N ILE A 46 -1.85 -8.38 2.87
CA ILE A 46 -1.66 -9.83 2.96
C ILE A 46 -1.79 -10.46 1.57
N GLU A 47 -2.81 -10.07 0.81
CA GLU A 47 -3.03 -10.53 -0.55
C GLU A 47 -1.85 -10.17 -1.48
N CYS A 48 -1.35 -8.94 -1.41
CA CYS A 48 -0.18 -8.52 -2.19
C CYS A 48 1.05 -9.37 -1.84
N SER A 49 1.26 -9.67 -0.56
CA SER A 49 2.38 -10.49 -0.10
C SER A 49 2.27 -11.96 -0.52
N ALA A 50 1.05 -12.51 -0.58
CA ALA A 50 0.80 -13.87 -1.04
C ALA A 50 1.00 -14.01 -2.56
N ASN A 51 0.68 -12.95 -3.33
CA ASN A 51 0.73 -12.96 -4.79
C ASN A 51 2.02 -12.38 -5.40
N GLY A 52 2.99 -11.96 -4.58
CA GLY A 52 4.32 -11.57 -5.07
C GLY A 52 4.41 -10.14 -5.60
N CYS A 53 3.87 -9.19 -4.84
CA CYS A 53 4.29 -7.80 -4.84
C CYS A 53 5.69 -7.62 -4.20
#